data_AF-A0A367ARP8-F1
#
_entry.id   AF-A0A367ARP8-F1
#
_cell.length_a   1.000
_cell.length_b   1.000
_cell.length_c   1.000
_cell.angle_alpha   90.00
_cell.angle_beta   90.00
_cell.angle_gamma   90.00
#
_symmetry.space_group_name_H-M   'P 1'
#
loop_
_entity.id
_entity.type
_entity.pdbx_description
1 polymer ?
#
loop_
_entity_poly.entity_id
_entity_poly.type
_entity_poly.pdbx_seq_one_letter_code
_entity_poly.pdbx_strand_id
1 'polypeptide(L)'
;MAAGVTAAATTLHYALPDLIADRRRRGWAKAGVLAVAVAAAVPELRAGWDGARGSEQPDGEASVTEVFRSLPPARKAVALAPVALVLGASAGWLALVERWIFRRGQARAAAGKRWPHTGPALVYGALAGAFWFIEPPADQD
;
A
#
# COMPACT_ATOMS: atom_id res chain seq x y z
N MET A 1 -8.03 -12.06 -9.77
CA MET A 1 -7.15 -12.58 -8.68
C MET A 1 -6.70 -11.48 -7.73
N ALA A 2 -6.37 -10.28 -8.22
CA ALA A 2 -5.91 -9.15 -7.41
C ALA A 2 -6.85 -8.79 -6.25
N ALA A 3 -8.17 -8.71 -6.48
CA ALA A 3 -9.15 -8.45 -5.42
C ALA A 3 -9.08 -9.45 -4.24
N GLY A 4 -8.94 -10.75 -4.55
CA GLY A 4 -8.81 -11.81 -3.54
C GLY A 4 -7.50 -11.72 -2.76
N VAL A 5 -6.40 -11.40 -3.45
CA VAL A 5 -5.09 -11.20 -2.81
C VAL A 5 -5.11 -9.98 -1.90
N THR A 6 -5.68 -8.86 -2.34
CA THR A 6 -5.85 -7.66 -1.52
C THR A 6 -6.70 -7.94 -0.29
N ALA A 7 -7.86 -8.59 -0.45
CA ALA A 7 -8.72 -8.93 0.67
C ALA A 7 -8.01 -9.83 1.70
N ALA A 8 -7.36 -10.90 1.23
CA ALA A 8 -6.66 -11.84 2.08
C ALA A 8 -5.47 -11.20 2.81
N ALA A 9 -4.65 -10.41 2.08
CA ALA A 9 -3.51 -9.71 2.66
C ALA A 9 -3.95 -8.70 3.73
N THR A 10 -4.98 -7.92 3.46
CA THR A 10 -5.54 -6.95 4.43
C THR A 10 -6.08 -7.65 5.67
N THR A 11 -6.87 -8.72 5.50
CA THR A 11 -7.37 -9.49 6.64
C THR A 11 -6.22 -10.07 7.46
N LEU A 12 -5.26 -10.73 6.83
CA LEU A 12 -4.16 -11.36 7.54
C LEU A 12 -3.33 -10.31 8.30
N HIS A 13 -3.01 -9.18 7.66
CA HIS A 13 -2.25 -8.09 8.27
C HIS A 13 -2.86 -7.56 9.57
N TYR A 14 -4.19 -7.43 9.61
CA TYR A 14 -4.90 -6.92 10.80
C TYR A 14 -5.29 -8.01 11.80
N ALA A 15 -5.42 -9.27 11.40
CA ALA A 15 -5.71 -10.40 12.29
C ALA A 15 -4.46 -10.90 13.05
N LEU A 16 -3.26 -10.62 12.53
CA LEU A 16 -1.98 -11.09 13.08
C LEU A 16 -1.78 -10.92 14.59
N PRO A 17 -2.24 -9.83 15.27
CA PRO A 17 -2.13 -9.71 16.72
C PRO A 17 -2.81 -10.84 17.49
N ASP A 18 -3.89 -11.42 16.97
CA ASP A 18 -4.58 -12.53 17.62
C ASP A 18 -3.89 -13.88 17.33
N LEU A 19 -3.19 -14.00 16.19
CA LEU A 19 -2.52 -15.24 15.76
C LEU A 19 -1.09 -15.36 16.32
N ILE A 20 -0.39 -14.25 16.48
CA ILE A 20 1.01 -14.20 16.90
C ILE A 20 1.16 -13.21 18.06
N ALA A 21 1.28 -13.75 19.27
CA ALA A 21 1.48 -12.95 20.49
C ALA A 21 2.82 -12.20 20.47
N ASP A 22 3.89 -12.85 20.03
CA ASP A 22 5.25 -12.26 20.00
C ASP A 22 5.36 -11.10 18.99
N ARG A 23 5.91 -9.98 19.46
CA ARG A 23 5.99 -8.75 18.66
C ARG A 23 6.95 -8.85 17.49
N ARG A 24 8.09 -9.54 17.66
CA ARG A 24 9.12 -9.67 16.62
C ARG A 24 8.63 -10.58 15.50
N ARG A 25 8.08 -11.75 15.85
CA ARG A 25 7.48 -12.70 14.90
C ARG A 25 6.33 -12.06 14.13
N ARG A 26 5.50 -11.28 14.81
CA ARG A 26 4.42 -10.53 14.16
C ARG A 26 4.93 -9.50 13.16
N GLY A 27 6.02 -8.80 13.48
CA GLY A 27 6.69 -7.89 12.54
C GLY A 27 7.14 -8.60 11.26
N TRP A 28 7.80 -9.75 11.40
CA TRP A 28 8.21 -10.57 10.25
C TRP A 28 7.02 -11.11 9.46
N ALA A 29 5.96 -11.53 10.13
CA ALA A 29 4.74 -11.98 9.45
C ALA A 29 4.10 -10.85 8.64
N LYS A 30 4.00 -9.64 9.20
CA LYS A 30 3.53 -8.45 8.45
C LYS A 30 4.41 -8.18 7.22
N ALA A 31 5.73 -8.22 7.38
CA ALA A 31 6.65 -8.03 6.27
C ALA A 31 6.48 -9.10 5.18
N GLY A 32 6.27 -10.36 5.57
CA GLY A 32 5.98 -11.46 4.64
C GLY A 32 4.67 -11.25 3.87
N VAL A 33 3.59 -10.86 4.55
CA VAL A 33 2.31 -10.53 3.91
C VAL A 33 2.47 -9.38 2.91
N LEU A 34 3.19 -8.33 3.28
CA LEU A 34 3.46 -7.20 2.40
C LEU A 34 4.28 -7.64 1.18
N ALA A 35 5.31 -8.47 1.36
CA ALA A 35 6.12 -8.97 0.26
C ALA A 35 5.30 -9.79 -0.74
N VAL A 36 4.40 -10.65 -0.26
CA VAL A 36 3.48 -11.41 -1.12
C VAL A 36 2.53 -10.49 -1.88
N ALA A 37 1.94 -9.50 -1.20
CA ALA A 37 1.06 -8.53 -1.85
C ALA A 37 1.79 -7.72 -2.93
N VAL A 38 3.02 -7.27 -2.67
CA VAL A 38 3.86 -6.57 -3.65
C VAL A 38 4.19 -7.50 -4.82
N ALA A 39 4.60 -8.74 -4.56
CA ALA A 39 4.91 -9.70 -5.61
C ALA A 39 3.70 -9.97 -6.53
N ALA A 40 2.49 -10.02 -5.96
CA ALA A 40 1.26 -10.18 -6.73
C ALA A 40 0.95 -8.96 -7.61
N ALA A 41 1.36 -7.76 -7.20
CA ALA A 41 1.17 -6.52 -7.95
C ALA A 41 2.20 -6.29 -9.08
N VAL A 42 3.29 -7.06 -9.12
CA VAL A 42 4.38 -6.88 -10.11
C VAL A 42 3.90 -6.94 -11.57
N PRO A 43 3.02 -7.88 -11.98
CA PRO A 43 2.57 -7.93 -13.37
C PRO A 43 1.80 -6.67 -13.80
N GLU A 44 0.92 -6.15 -12.95
CA GLU A 44 0.16 -4.92 -13.25
C GLU A 44 1.09 -3.69 -13.28
N LEU A 45 2.06 -3.62 -12.36
CA LEU A 45 3.07 -2.56 -12.36
C LEU A 45 3.92 -2.57 -13.64
N ARG A 46 4.31 -3.77 -14.11
CA ARG A 46 5.04 -3.91 -15.38
C ARG A 46 4.18 -3.47 -16.57
N ALA A 47 2.94 -3.91 -16.65
CA ALA A 47 2.02 -3.51 -17.71
C ALA A 47 1.83 -1.98 -17.77
N GLY A 48 1.69 -1.32 -16.61
CA GLY A 48 1.59 0.14 -16.54
C GLY A 48 2.86 0.87 -17.01
N TRP A 49 4.05 0.33 -16.69
CA TRP A 49 5.31 0.91 -17.17
C TRP A 49 5.52 0.72 -18.67
N ASP A 50 5.14 -0.42 -19.22
CA ASP A 50 5.25 -0.67 -20.65
C ASP A 50 4.26 0.20 -21.44
N GLY A 51 3.06 0.43 -20.90
CA GLY A 51 2.09 1.39 -21.44
C GLY A 51 2.61 2.84 -21.43
N ALA A 52 3.22 3.28 -20.32
CA ALA A 52 3.78 4.63 -20.21
C ALA A 52 4.95 4.90 -21.18
N ARG A 53 5.77 3.88 -21.47
CA ARG A 53 6.85 4.00 -22.47
C ARG A 53 6.34 4.09 -23.90
N GLY A 54 5.18 3.52 -24.20
CA GLY A 54 4.55 3.61 -25.52
C GLY A 54 3.97 4.99 -25.84
N SER A 55 3.71 5.81 -24.82
CA SER A 55 3.10 7.15 -24.93
C SER A 55 4.09 8.31 -24.98
N GLU A 56 5.38 8.10 -24.67
CA GLU A 56 6.40 9.15 -24.65
C GLU A 56 7.10 9.26 -26.02
N GLN A 57 6.46 9.90 -27.00
CA GLN A 57 7.17 10.39 -28.19
C GLN A 57 6.56 11.67 -28.80
N PRO A 58 6.95 12.86 -28.33
CA PRO A 58 7.05 14.04 -29.16
C PRO A 58 8.50 14.16 -29.67
N ASP A 59 8.69 14.06 -30.99
CA ASP A 59 9.98 14.27 -31.63
C ASP A 59 10.50 15.70 -31.34
N GLY A 60 11.53 15.83 -30.50
CA GLY A 60 12.35 17.06 -30.41
C GLY A 60 12.67 17.60 -29.01
N GLU A 61 12.01 17.16 -27.94
CA GLU A 61 12.31 17.59 -26.56
C GLU A 61 13.07 16.53 -25.75
N ALA A 62 14.04 16.96 -24.95
CA ALA A 62 14.76 16.08 -24.03
C ALA A 62 13.78 15.47 -23.03
N SER A 63 13.70 14.14 -22.94
CA SER A 63 12.80 13.44 -22.01
C SER A 63 13.04 13.92 -20.58
N VAL A 64 11.96 13.99 -19.78
CA VAL A 64 12.00 14.33 -18.35
C VAL A 64 13.05 13.49 -17.60
N THR A 65 13.24 12.24 -18.02
CA THR A 65 14.25 11.33 -17.47
C THR A 65 15.69 11.80 -17.76
N GLU A 66 15.94 12.30 -18.97
CA GLU A 66 17.24 12.79 -19.40
C GLU A 66 17.59 14.12 -18.72
N VAL A 67 16.62 15.03 -18.64
CA VAL A 67 16.73 16.28 -17.88
C VAL A 67 17.02 15.97 -16.41
N PHE A 68 16.29 15.03 -15.80
CA PHE A 68 16.55 14.66 -14.41
C PHE A 68 17.94 14.07 -14.20
N ARG A 69 18.43 13.22 -15.12
CA ARG A 69 19.76 12.60 -15.01
C ARG A 69 20.89 13.62 -15.10
N SER A 70 20.75 14.66 -15.92
CA SER A 70 21.77 15.71 -16.09
C SER A 70 21.86 16.68 -14.90
N LEU A 71 20.86 16.70 -14.00
CA LEU A 71 20.90 17.57 -12.81
C LEU A 71 22.02 17.19 -11.80
N PRO A 72 22.66 18.18 -11.18
CA PRO A 72 23.56 17.95 -10.04
C PRO A 72 22.79 17.40 -8.81
N PRO A 73 23.44 16.68 -7.88
CA PRO A 73 22.78 15.99 -6.77
C PRO A 73 21.88 16.88 -5.91
N ALA A 74 22.29 18.11 -5.63
CA ALA A 74 21.49 19.06 -4.85
C ALA A 74 20.17 19.42 -5.55
N ARG A 75 20.16 19.56 -6.88
CA ARG A 75 18.94 19.84 -7.65
C ARG A 75 18.06 18.60 -7.78
N LYS A 76 18.65 17.41 -7.86
CA LYS A 76 17.90 16.13 -7.78
C LYS A 76 17.18 15.99 -6.44
N ALA A 77 17.84 16.35 -5.34
CA ALA A 77 17.23 16.31 -4.00
C ALA A 77 16.03 17.26 -3.90
N VAL A 78 16.15 18.49 -4.41
CA VAL A 78 15.02 19.43 -4.46
C VAL A 78 13.89 18.91 -5.35
N ALA A 79 14.21 18.36 -6.52
CA ALA A 79 13.21 17.79 -7.44
C ALA A 79 12.46 16.58 -6.83
N LEU A 80 13.13 15.78 -6.01
CA LEU A 80 12.52 14.63 -5.32
C LEU A 80 11.82 14.99 -4.00
N ALA A 81 12.05 16.18 -3.46
CA ALA A 81 11.50 16.58 -2.16
C ALA A 81 9.96 16.49 -2.07
N PRO A 82 9.17 16.91 -3.09
CA PRO A 82 7.72 16.74 -3.07
C PRO A 82 7.29 15.27 -3.01
N VAL A 83 7.97 14.40 -3.77
CA VAL A 83 7.69 12.95 -3.78
C VAL A 83 7.99 12.36 -2.41
N ALA A 84 9.15 12.69 -1.83
CA ALA A 84 9.53 12.24 -0.50
C ALA A 84 8.54 12.74 0.57
N LEU A 85 8.06 13.98 0.46
CA LEU A 85 7.08 14.54 1.37
C LEU A 85 5.73 13.81 1.29
N VAL A 86 5.22 13.55 0.09
CA VAL A 86 3.96 12.80 -0.10
C VAL A 86 4.10 11.39 0.48
N LEU A 87 5.17 10.67 0.14
CA LEU A 87 5.41 9.33 0.66
C LEU A 87 5.54 9.33 2.19
N GLY A 88 6.28 10.28 2.75
CA GLY A 88 6.46 10.44 4.18
C GLY A 88 5.15 10.76 4.91
N ALA A 89 4.34 11.68 4.36
CA ALA A 89 3.04 12.04 4.90
C ALA A 89 2.06 10.85 4.86
N SER A 90 2.00 10.13 3.74
CA SER A 90 1.17 8.92 3.60
C SER A 90 1.59 7.83 4.57
N ALA A 91 2.90 7.56 4.69
CA ALA A 91 3.42 6.56 5.63
C ALA A 91 3.15 6.95 7.09
N GLY A 92 3.36 8.21 7.44
CA GLY A 92 3.06 8.75 8.76
C GLY A 92 1.58 8.64 9.11
N TRP A 93 0.70 9.00 8.17
CA TRP A 93 -0.74 8.86 8.33
C TRP A 93 -1.15 7.40 8.53
N LEU A 94 -0.65 6.49 7.71
CA LEU A 94 -0.92 5.05 7.85
C LEU A 94 -0.49 4.52 9.22
N ALA A 95 0.67 4.93 9.73
CA ALA A 95 1.15 4.52 11.06
C ALA A 95 0.22 5.01 12.19
N LEU A 96 -0.34 6.22 12.07
CA LEU A 96 -1.32 6.74 13.03
C LEU A 96 -2.61 5.92 13.03
N VAL A 97 -3.12 5.60 11.83
CA VAL A 97 -4.31 4.75 11.66
C VAL A 97 -4.08 3.35 12.22
N GLU A 98 -2.95 2.71 11.90
CA GLU A 98 -2.60 1.39 12.44
C GLU A 98 -2.55 1.39 13.97
N ARG A 99 -1.94 2.42 14.57
CA ARG A 99 -1.88 2.56 16.03
C ARG A 99 -3.26 2.73 16.64
N TRP A 100 -4.16 3.46 15.99
CA TRP A 100 -5.55 3.60 16.42
C TRP A 100 -6.31 2.26 16.35
N ILE A 101 -6.23 1.53 15.23
CA ILE A 101 -6.85 0.21 15.05
C ILE A 101 -6.37 -0.76 16.13
N PHE A 102 -5.05 -0.78 16.40
CA PHE A 102 -4.48 -1.65 17.42
C PHE A 102 -5.01 -1.32 18.81
N ARG A 103 -5.02 -0.04 19.20
CA ARG A 103 -5.58 0.40 20.50
C ARG A 103 -7.05 0.01 20.65
N ARG A 104 -7.84 0.13 19.59
CA ARG A 104 -9.24 -0.29 19.60
C ARG A 104 -9.39 -1.79 19.85
N GLY A 105 -8.55 -2.61 19.23
CA GLY A 105 -8.54 -4.05 19.52
C GLY A 105 -8.09 -4.36 20.95
N GLN A 106 -7.10 -3.64 21.50
CA GLN A 106 -6.71 -3.79 22.91
C GLN A 106 -7.87 -3.46 23.87
N ALA A 107 -8.66 -2.42 23.58
CA ALA A 107 -9.87 -2.12 24.36
C ALA A 107 -10.91 -3.27 24.30
N ARG A 108 -11.06 -3.92 23.14
CA ARG A 108 -11.93 -5.10 22.98
C ARG A 108 -11.38 -6.33 23.72
N ALA A 109 -10.06 -6.46 23.77
CA ALA A 109 -9.39 -7.51 24.53
C ALA A 109 -9.64 -7.33 26.03
N ALA A 110 -9.52 -6.10 26.54
CA ALA A 110 -9.84 -5.75 27.92
C ALA A 110 -11.32 -6.00 28.27
N ALA A 111 -12.22 -5.87 27.29
CA ALA A 111 -13.63 -6.26 27.41
C ALA A 111 -13.88 -7.78 27.29
N GLY A 112 -12.84 -8.61 27.26
CA GLY A 112 -12.95 -10.07 27.26
C GLY A 112 -13.31 -10.70 25.90
N LYS A 113 -13.22 -9.97 24.78
CA LYS A 113 -13.54 -10.54 23.46
C LYS A 113 -12.47 -11.54 23.04
N ARG A 114 -12.89 -12.75 22.63
CA ARG A 114 -12.00 -13.87 22.34
C ARG A 114 -11.12 -13.75 21.08
N TRP A 115 -11.37 -12.76 20.21
CA TRP A 115 -10.60 -12.44 18.99
C TRP A 115 -10.80 -10.95 18.64
N PRO A 116 -10.14 -10.04 19.38
CA PRO A 116 -10.45 -8.62 19.31
C PRO A 116 -10.06 -7.96 17.97
N HIS A 117 -9.11 -8.55 17.23
CA HIS A 117 -8.58 -7.98 15.99
C HIS A 117 -9.11 -8.70 14.73
N THR A 118 -9.42 -10.00 14.82
CA THR A 118 -9.81 -10.84 13.66
C THR A 118 -11.16 -10.46 13.05
N GLY A 119 -12.18 -10.22 13.88
CA GLY A 119 -13.50 -9.81 13.39
C GLY A 119 -13.45 -8.52 12.54
N PRO A 120 -12.87 -7.42 13.06
CA PRO A 120 -12.63 -6.22 12.27
C PRO A 120 -11.73 -6.46 11.05
N ALA A 121 -10.71 -7.32 11.16
CA ALA A 121 -9.83 -7.64 10.03
C ALA A 121 -10.54 -8.29 8.85
N LEU A 122 -11.56 -9.12 9.10
CA LEU A 122 -12.41 -9.68 8.05
C LEU A 122 -13.20 -8.59 7.33
N VAL A 123 -13.75 -7.62 8.08
CA VAL A 123 -14.46 -6.47 7.51
C VAL A 123 -13.52 -5.62 6.65
N TYR A 124 -12.30 -5.35 7.14
CA TYR A 124 -11.33 -4.56 6.38
C TYR A 124 -10.90 -5.27 5.09
N GLY A 125 -10.68 -6.59 5.13
CA GLY A 125 -10.36 -7.35 3.92
C GLY A 125 -11.51 -7.39 2.94
N ALA A 126 -12.75 -7.59 3.40
CA ALA A 126 -13.93 -7.55 2.54
C ALA A 126 -14.08 -6.18 1.86
N LEU A 127 -13.92 -5.08 2.60
CA LEU A 127 -13.95 -3.72 2.04
C LEU A 127 -12.81 -3.49 1.04
N ALA A 128 -11.58 -3.88 1.38
CA ALA A 128 -10.42 -3.72 0.51
C ALA A 128 -10.57 -4.52 -0.81
N GLY A 129 -11.13 -5.73 -0.74
CA GLY A 129 -11.49 -6.50 -1.92
C GLY A 129 -12.64 -5.87 -2.71
N ALA A 130 -13.65 -5.33 -2.03
CA ALA A 130 -14.80 -4.69 -2.67
C ALA A 130 -14.40 -3.47 -3.51
N PHE A 131 -13.38 -2.71 -3.08
CA PHE A 131 -12.87 -1.55 -3.81
C PHE A 131 -12.37 -1.88 -5.23
N TRP A 132 -11.98 -3.13 -5.50
CA TRP A 132 -11.60 -3.56 -6.85
C TRP A 132 -12.77 -3.61 -7.84
N PHE A 133 -14.01 -3.57 -7.36
CA PHE A 133 -15.20 -3.54 -8.20
C PHE A 133 -15.76 -2.13 -8.39
N ILE A 134 -15.08 -1.10 -7.86
CA ILE A 134 -15.43 0.28 -8.15
C ILE A 134 -14.73 0.65 -9.46
N GLU A 135 -15.52 0.78 -10.53
CA GLU A 135 -15.03 1.28 -11.81
C GLU A 135 -14.57 2.73 -11.68
N PRO A 136 -13.42 3.10 -12.31
CA PRO A 136 -13.08 4.50 -12.46
C PRO A 136 -14.19 5.21 -13.24
N PRO A 137 -14.47 6.49 -12.93
CA PRO A 137 -15.48 7.24 -13.66
C PRO A 137 -15.17 7.14 -15.16
N ALA A 138 -16.18 6.77 -15.96
CA ALA A 138 -16.05 6.74 -17.41
C ALA A 138 -15.65 8.14 -17.87
N ASP A 139 -14.53 8.23 -18.59
CA ASP A 139 -14.11 9.45 -19.24
C ASP A 139 -15.29 9.93 -20.09
N GLN A 140 -15.88 11.07 -19.71
CA GLN A 140 -16.89 11.71 -20.55
C GLN A 140 -16.13 12.50 -21.62
N ASP A 141 -16.16 11.96 -22.84
CA ASP A 141 -15.66 12.58 -24.07
C ASP A 141 -16.16 14.02 -24.26
#